data_AF-X1DVJ7-F1
#
_entry.id   AF-X1DVJ7-F1
#
_cell.length_a   1.000
_cell.length_b   1.000
_cell.length_c   1.000
_cell.angle_alpha   90.00
_cell.angle_beta   90.00
_cell.angle_gamma   90.00
#
_symmetry.space_group_name_H-M   'P 1'
#
loop_
_entity.id
_entity.type
_entity.pdbx_description
1 polymer ?
#
loop_
_entity_poly.entity_id
_entity_poly.type
_entity_poly.pdbx_seq_one_letter_code
_entity_poly.pdbx_strand_id
1 'polypeptide(L)'
;MRSKVSKTAILLTFFIVFMQFSLWAEQKAQAPTGIERLKKQIEGIIHGTEGEVGVAVKHLESGQELYINGDINFPMASVFKVPILVEVLAQIKEGKFALKDEISIQKTDQHLGSGMLSDLEAPGIKLSLRNLITMMMIISDNSATDILLTKVGAENVNDRLRSYGIREITVNRTCQHLIMDFVGMDYEKYKGISLDEFSEVYRAERKQDPEAFEDASKKFSQITKDQSTPRAMNRLLEMIYKKD
;
A
#
# COMPACT_ATOMS: atom_id res chain seq x y z
N MET A 1 8.78 80.31 2.93
CA MET A 1 8.59 79.67 1.61
C MET A 1 7.52 78.59 1.74
N ARG A 2 6.29 78.82 1.27
CA ARG A 2 5.24 77.79 1.22
C ARG A 2 5.34 77.07 -0.11
N SER A 3 5.75 75.80 -0.07
CA SER A 3 5.81 74.89 -1.21
C SER A 3 4.43 74.77 -1.86
N LYS A 4 4.32 75.18 -3.14
CA LYS A 4 3.13 74.95 -3.97
C LYS A 4 3.17 73.52 -4.48
N VAL A 5 2.67 72.58 -3.69
CA VAL A 5 2.37 71.25 -4.20
C VAL A 5 1.29 71.39 -5.26
N SER A 6 1.61 71.04 -6.51
CA SER A 6 0.68 71.10 -7.64
C SER A 6 -0.53 70.19 -7.37
N LYS A 7 -1.75 70.68 -7.62
CA LYS A 7 -2.99 69.89 -7.51
C LYS A 7 -2.90 68.59 -8.34
N THR A 8 -2.17 68.63 -9.45
CA THR A 8 -1.91 67.47 -10.33
C THR A 8 -1.04 66.41 -9.65
N ALA A 9 -0.08 66.81 -8.82
CA ALA A 9 0.77 65.89 -8.06
C ALA A 9 -0.03 65.18 -6.95
N ILE A 10 -0.96 65.88 -6.29
CA ILE A 10 -1.84 65.29 -5.28
C ILE A 10 -2.80 64.26 -5.92
N LEU A 11 -3.38 64.59 -7.09
CA LEU A 11 -4.24 63.67 -7.83
C LEU A 11 -3.50 62.41 -8.31
N LEU A 12 -2.25 62.54 -8.79
CA LEU A 12 -1.45 61.37 -9.18
C LEU A 12 -1.11 60.47 -7.99
N THR A 13 -0.74 61.04 -6.84
CA THR A 13 -0.46 60.26 -5.63
C THR A 13 -1.72 59.56 -5.11
N PHE A 14 -2.87 60.22 -5.14
CA PHE A 14 -4.14 59.58 -4.81
C PHE A 14 -4.47 58.44 -5.78
N PHE A 15 -4.25 58.62 -7.07
CA PHE A 15 -4.50 57.59 -8.08
C PHE A 15 -3.58 56.37 -7.92
N ILE A 16 -2.29 56.57 -7.63
CA ILE A 16 -1.32 55.49 -7.37
C ILE A 16 -1.68 54.73 -6.08
N VAL A 17 -2.03 55.43 -5.00
CA VAL A 17 -2.47 54.80 -3.74
C VAL A 17 -3.78 54.03 -3.94
N PHE A 18 -4.72 54.56 -4.74
CA PHE A 18 -5.99 53.87 -5.05
C PHE A 18 -5.78 52.64 -5.95
N MET A 19 -4.84 52.69 -6.92
CA MET A 19 -4.44 51.52 -7.72
C MET A 19 -3.77 50.45 -6.85
N GLN A 20 -2.89 50.83 -5.93
CA GLN A 20 -2.27 49.89 -4.99
C GLN A 20 -3.30 49.28 -4.04
N PHE A 21 -4.28 50.06 -3.55
CA PHE A 21 -5.41 49.55 -2.77
C PHE A 21 -6.31 48.60 -3.57
N SER A 22 -6.53 48.88 -4.86
CA SER A 22 -7.37 48.04 -5.73
C SER A 22 -6.68 46.70 -6.04
N LEU A 23 -5.37 46.71 -6.28
CA LEU A 23 -4.55 45.48 -6.42
C LEU A 23 -4.51 44.65 -5.14
N TRP A 24 -4.51 45.27 -3.96
CA TRP A 24 -4.60 44.58 -2.66
C TRP A 24 -6.02 44.06 -2.36
N ALA A 25 -7.06 44.78 -2.79
CA ALA A 25 -8.45 44.38 -2.61
C ALA A 25 -8.91 43.29 -3.59
N GLU A 26 -8.26 43.19 -4.75
CA GLU A 26 -8.48 42.12 -5.72
C GLU A 26 -7.68 40.85 -5.38
N GLN A 27 -6.71 40.97 -4.48
CA GLN A 27 -6.11 39.85 -3.75
C GLN A 27 -7.01 39.38 -2.59
N LYS A 28 -8.32 39.34 -2.80
CA LYS A 28 -9.24 38.59 -1.93
C LYS A 28 -8.86 37.12 -2.07
N ALA A 29 -8.31 36.54 -0.99
CA ALA A 29 -7.98 35.12 -0.90
C ALA A 29 -9.09 34.28 -1.53
N GLN A 30 -8.79 33.68 -2.67
CA GLN A 30 -9.74 32.83 -3.38
C GLN A 30 -10.09 31.68 -2.43
N ALA A 31 -11.39 31.38 -2.28
CA ALA A 31 -11.83 30.33 -1.37
C ALA A 31 -11.09 29.03 -1.72
N PRO A 32 -10.60 28.25 -0.73
CA PRO A 32 -9.80 27.08 -1.01
C PRO A 32 -10.55 26.14 -1.96
N THR A 33 -9.85 25.55 -2.92
CA THR A 33 -10.44 24.57 -3.84
C THR A 33 -11.01 23.37 -3.07
N GLY A 34 -11.87 22.56 -3.70
CA GLY A 34 -12.42 21.36 -3.06
C GLY A 34 -11.33 20.42 -2.52
N ILE A 35 -10.24 20.26 -3.27
CA ILE A 35 -9.11 19.41 -2.90
C ILE A 35 -8.29 20.01 -1.74
N GLU A 36 -8.14 21.33 -1.66
CA GLU A 36 -7.47 22.00 -0.53
C GLU A 36 -8.28 21.89 0.76
N ARG A 37 -9.61 22.01 0.68
CA ARG A 37 -10.49 21.77 1.83
C ARG A 37 -10.39 20.33 2.32
N LEU A 38 -10.40 19.35 1.40
CA LEU A 38 -10.21 17.94 1.73
C LEU A 38 -8.86 17.71 2.41
N LYS A 39 -7.77 18.28 1.89
CA LYS A 39 -6.43 18.17 2.50
C LYS A 39 -6.43 18.65 3.94
N LYS A 40 -6.97 19.84 4.22
CA LYS A 40 -7.07 20.37 5.58
C LYS A 40 -7.89 19.47 6.51
N GLN A 41 -8.97 18.87 6.02
CA GLN A 41 -9.78 17.93 6.81
C GLN A 41 -9.01 16.66 7.16
N ILE A 42 -8.30 16.08 6.19
CA ILE A 42 -7.48 14.89 6.41
C ILE A 42 -6.33 15.21 7.38
N GLU A 43 -5.61 16.33 7.19
CA GLU A 43 -4.55 16.78 8.11
C GLU A 43 -5.08 17.00 9.53
N GLY A 44 -6.30 17.54 9.66
CA GLY A 44 -6.97 17.69 10.96
C GLY A 44 -7.23 16.36 11.67
N ILE A 45 -7.59 15.30 10.92
CA ILE A 45 -7.76 13.95 11.46
C ILE A 45 -6.39 13.36 11.84
N ILE A 46 -5.39 13.49 10.95
CA ILE A 46 -4.04 12.95 11.15
C ILE A 46 -3.39 13.51 12.42
N HIS A 47 -3.52 14.81 12.69
CA HIS A 47 -2.97 15.44 13.90
C HIS A 47 -3.49 14.81 15.21
N GLY A 48 -4.63 14.13 15.20
CA GLY A 48 -5.18 13.43 16.37
C GLY A 48 -4.68 11.99 16.53
N THR A 49 -3.78 11.51 15.67
CA THR A 49 -3.36 10.09 15.61
C THR A 49 -1.97 9.91 16.20
N GLU A 50 -1.77 8.85 16.97
CA GLU A 50 -0.43 8.39 17.34
C GLU A 50 0.15 7.54 16.21
N GLY A 51 1.17 8.05 15.51
CA GLY A 51 1.86 7.35 14.43
C GLY A 51 2.03 8.20 13.17
N GLU A 52 2.70 7.64 12.17
CA GLU A 52 2.88 8.26 10.86
C GLU A 52 1.80 7.79 9.89
N VAL A 53 1.13 8.74 9.22
CA VAL A 53 0.05 8.45 8.27
C VAL A 53 0.45 8.92 6.87
N GLY A 54 0.35 8.01 5.91
CA GLY A 54 0.50 8.28 4.48
C GLY A 54 -0.85 8.30 3.76
N VAL A 55 -1.06 9.31 2.91
CA VAL A 55 -2.29 9.46 2.12
C VAL A 55 -1.93 9.85 0.69
N ALA A 56 -2.55 9.17 -0.27
CA ALA A 56 -2.58 9.55 -1.67
C ALA A 56 -4.02 9.47 -2.18
N VAL A 57 -4.50 10.54 -2.79
CA VAL A 57 -5.84 10.63 -3.38
C VAL A 57 -5.69 11.14 -4.80
N LYS A 58 -6.40 10.50 -5.73
CA LYS A 58 -6.54 10.98 -7.11
C LYS A 58 -7.99 10.97 -7.52
N HIS A 59 -8.45 12.10 -8.05
CA HIS A 59 -9.73 12.20 -8.73
C HIS A 59 -9.51 11.90 -10.21
N LEU A 60 -10.05 10.78 -10.69
CA LEU A 60 -9.70 10.21 -12.00
C LEU A 60 -10.13 11.11 -13.17
N GLU A 61 -11.29 11.76 -13.04
CA GLU A 61 -11.91 12.56 -14.10
C GLU A 61 -11.21 13.92 -14.29
N SER A 62 -10.85 14.58 -13.20
CA SER A 62 -10.19 15.91 -13.26
C SER A 62 -8.66 15.82 -13.23
N GLY A 63 -8.10 14.66 -12.86
CA GLY A 63 -6.67 14.49 -12.64
C GLY A 63 -6.14 15.22 -11.41
N GLN A 64 -7.00 15.77 -10.55
CA GLN A 64 -6.56 16.40 -9.31
C GLN A 64 -6.01 15.37 -8.33
N GLU A 65 -4.95 15.74 -7.63
CA GLU A 65 -4.25 14.86 -6.70
C GLU A 65 -4.01 15.55 -5.36
N LEU A 66 -3.90 14.74 -4.31
CA LEU A 66 -3.59 15.15 -2.95
C LEU A 66 -2.70 14.10 -2.31
N TYR A 67 -1.62 14.56 -1.68
CA TYR A 67 -0.68 13.70 -0.98
C TYR A 67 -0.35 14.27 0.40
N ILE A 68 -0.23 13.37 1.38
CA ILE A 68 0.32 13.60 2.71
C ILE A 68 1.29 12.45 2.96
N ASN A 69 2.57 12.74 3.20
CA ASN A 69 3.61 11.70 3.31
C ASN A 69 3.59 10.70 2.13
N GLY A 70 3.25 11.21 0.93
CA GLY A 70 2.96 10.37 -0.24
C GLY A 70 4.16 9.60 -0.78
N ASP A 71 5.37 9.99 -0.38
CA ASP A 71 6.65 9.42 -0.80
C ASP A 71 7.38 8.68 0.34
N ILE A 72 6.73 8.55 1.50
CA ILE A 72 7.24 7.74 2.62
C ILE A 72 6.81 6.28 2.43
N ASN A 73 7.71 5.35 2.72
CA ASN A 73 7.45 3.92 2.62
C ASN A 73 6.70 3.42 3.86
N PHE A 74 5.63 2.67 3.63
CA PHE A 74 4.86 2.00 4.67
C PHE A 74 4.80 0.49 4.40
N PRO A 75 4.77 -0.36 5.44
CA PRO A 75 4.50 -1.78 5.27
C PRO A 75 3.11 -1.97 4.66
N MET A 76 3.01 -2.74 3.58
CA MET A 76 1.75 -2.91 2.85
C MET A 76 0.75 -3.81 3.57
N ALA A 77 1.24 -4.71 4.43
CA ALA A 77 0.45 -5.86 4.89
C ALA A 77 -0.28 -6.53 3.70
N SER A 78 -1.56 -6.81 3.81
CA SER A 78 -2.33 -7.47 2.75
C SER A 78 -2.52 -6.64 1.47
N VAL A 79 -2.15 -5.35 1.45
CA VAL A 79 -2.22 -4.55 0.21
C VAL A 79 -1.24 -5.08 -0.86
N PHE A 80 -0.16 -5.77 -0.46
CA PHE A 80 0.79 -6.40 -1.38
C PHE A 80 0.16 -7.47 -2.32
N LYS A 81 -1.07 -7.92 -2.04
CA LYS A 81 -1.83 -8.83 -2.90
C LYS A 81 -2.22 -8.18 -4.24
N VAL A 82 -2.30 -6.85 -4.29
CA VAL A 82 -2.59 -6.10 -5.53
C VAL A 82 -1.49 -6.28 -6.58
N PRO A 83 -0.19 -5.99 -6.30
CA PRO A 83 0.87 -6.26 -7.27
C PRO A 83 1.03 -7.75 -7.60
N ILE A 84 0.77 -8.66 -6.65
CA ILE A 84 0.74 -10.11 -6.92
C ILE A 84 -0.33 -10.44 -7.96
N LEU A 85 -1.55 -9.89 -7.81
CA LEU A 85 -2.62 -10.09 -8.79
C LEU A 85 -2.26 -9.57 -10.18
N VAL A 86 -1.59 -8.42 -10.25
CA VAL A 86 -1.11 -7.84 -11.52
C VAL A 86 -0.18 -8.83 -12.24
N GLU A 87 0.78 -9.41 -11.52
CA GLU A 87 1.66 -10.44 -12.08
C GLU A 87 0.90 -11.69 -12.53
N VAL A 88 0.02 -12.23 -11.67
CA VAL A 88 -0.79 -13.42 -11.97
C VAL A 88 -1.58 -13.24 -13.25
N LEU A 89 -2.29 -12.12 -13.38
CA LEU A 89 -3.11 -11.85 -14.58
C LEU A 89 -2.25 -11.58 -15.82
N ALA A 90 -1.07 -10.98 -15.64
CA ALA A 90 -0.16 -10.76 -16.75
C ALA A 90 0.45 -12.06 -17.28
N GLN A 91 0.86 -12.99 -16.42
CA GLN A 91 1.31 -14.33 -16.84
C GLN A 91 0.19 -15.15 -17.51
N ILE A 92 -1.07 -14.97 -17.08
CA ILE A 92 -2.25 -15.55 -17.76
C ILE A 92 -2.41 -14.97 -19.17
N LYS A 93 -2.29 -13.64 -19.30
CA LYS A 93 -2.36 -12.96 -20.60
C LYS A 93 -1.22 -13.39 -21.53
N GLU A 94 -0.04 -13.66 -20.97
CA GLU A 94 1.13 -14.22 -21.68
C GLU A 94 0.96 -15.70 -22.05
N GLY A 95 -0.11 -16.37 -21.60
CA GLY A 95 -0.38 -17.77 -21.91
C GLY A 95 0.49 -18.76 -21.13
N LYS A 96 1.17 -18.33 -20.05
CA LYS A 96 1.98 -19.23 -19.20
C LYS A 96 1.13 -20.24 -18.43
N PHE A 97 -0.09 -19.86 -18.09
CA PHE A 97 -1.12 -20.70 -17.45
C PHE A 97 -2.50 -20.06 -17.63
N ALA A 98 -3.56 -20.79 -17.29
CA ALA A 98 -4.94 -20.34 -17.43
C ALA A 98 -5.68 -20.27 -16.08
N LEU A 99 -6.71 -19.42 -16.00
CA LEU A 99 -7.56 -19.28 -14.80
C LEU A 99 -8.18 -20.60 -14.31
N LYS A 100 -8.39 -21.54 -15.24
CA LYS A 100 -8.98 -22.85 -14.97
C LYS A 100 -7.96 -23.91 -14.53
N ASP A 101 -6.66 -23.62 -14.60
CA ASP A 101 -5.64 -24.54 -14.15
C ASP A 101 -5.80 -24.77 -12.64
N GLU A 102 -5.61 -26.00 -12.20
CA GLU A 102 -5.86 -26.40 -10.83
C GLU A 102 -4.56 -26.66 -10.07
N ILE A 103 -4.56 -26.32 -8.79
CA ILE A 103 -3.49 -26.66 -7.85
C ILE A 103 -4.06 -27.62 -6.82
N SER A 104 -3.38 -28.75 -6.64
CA SER A 104 -3.66 -29.70 -5.55
C SER A 104 -3.11 -29.14 -4.25
N ILE A 105 -4.00 -28.80 -3.31
CA ILE A 105 -3.61 -28.19 -2.04
C ILE A 105 -3.02 -29.26 -1.12
N GLN A 106 -1.85 -28.98 -0.56
CA GLN A 106 -1.18 -29.78 0.47
C GLN A 106 -1.32 -29.12 1.84
N LYS A 107 -1.10 -29.89 2.91
CA LYS A 107 -1.05 -29.35 4.28
C LYS A 107 0.00 -28.24 4.46
N THR A 108 1.10 -28.35 3.73
CA THR A 108 2.20 -27.38 3.75
C THR A 108 1.86 -26.08 3.03
N ASP A 109 0.80 -26.05 2.23
CA ASP A 109 0.31 -24.83 1.56
C ASP A 109 -0.65 -24.04 2.46
N GLN A 110 -1.07 -24.61 3.59
CA GLN A 110 -1.99 -23.99 4.54
C GLN A 110 -1.21 -23.20 5.60
N HIS A 111 -1.55 -21.93 5.73
CA HIS A 111 -0.84 -20.97 6.57
C HIS A 111 -1.78 -20.21 7.50
N LEU A 112 -1.23 -19.72 8.61
CA LEU A 112 -1.95 -18.88 9.56
C LEU A 112 -2.37 -17.53 8.97
N GLY A 113 -3.30 -16.88 9.68
CA GLY A 113 -3.75 -15.53 9.42
C GLY A 113 -5.13 -15.49 8.77
N SER A 114 -5.37 -14.54 7.87
CA SER A 114 -6.67 -14.39 7.22
C SER A 114 -6.87 -15.45 6.13
N GLY A 115 -8.12 -15.89 5.96
CA GLY A 115 -8.51 -16.81 4.91
C GLY A 115 -9.53 -17.83 5.38
N MET A 116 -9.86 -18.76 4.48
CA MET A 116 -10.62 -19.98 4.79
C MET A 116 -9.90 -21.23 4.28
N LEU A 117 -8.86 -21.11 3.45
CA LEU A 117 -8.16 -22.26 2.87
C LEU A 117 -7.46 -23.09 3.96
N SER A 118 -7.03 -22.47 5.07
CA SER A 118 -6.49 -23.14 6.25
C SER A 118 -7.50 -24.05 6.96
N ASP A 119 -8.80 -23.82 6.76
CA ASP A 119 -9.87 -24.55 7.44
C ASP A 119 -10.41 -25.72 6.59
N LEU A 120 -9.93 -25.84 5.36
CA LEU A 120 -10.32 -26.92 4.45
C LEU A 120 -9.48 -28.18 4.71
N GLU A 121 -10.06 -29.35 4.44
CA GLU A 121 -9.32 -30.61 4.50
C GLU A 121 -8.28 -30.68 3.38
N ALA A 122 -7.02 -30.90 3.73
CA ALA A 122 -5.92 -31.15 2.79
C ALA A 122 -4.97 -32.24 3.33
N PRO A 123 -4.35 -33.07 2.47
CA PRO A 123 -4.51 -33.10 1.02
C PRO A 123 -5.86 -33.69 0.58
N GLY A 124 -6.25 -33.48 -0.69
CA GLY A 124 -7.45 -34.07 -1.27
C GLY A 124 -8.35 -33.09 -2.02
N ILE A 125 -8.07 -31.80 -1.91
CA ILE A 125 -8.78 -30.74 -2.65
C ILE A 125 -7.90 -30.17 -3.76
N LYS A 126 -8.56 -29.77 -4.85
CA LYS A 126 -7.97 -29.00 -5.95
C LYS A 126 -8.73 -27.70 -6.11
N LEU A 127 -8.00 -26.60 -6.24
CA LEU A 127 -8.59 -25.29 -6.47
C LEU A 127 -8.06 -24.70 -7.78
N SER A 128 -8.96 -24.16 -8.58
CA SER A 128 -8.57 -23.40 -9.77
C SER A 128 -7.82 -22.13 -9.38
N LEU A 129 -6.94 -21.63 -10.25
CA LEU A 129 -6.30 -20.32 -10.05
C LEU A 129 -7.32 -19.19 -9.85
N ARG A 130 -8.47 -19.26 -10.53
CA ARG A 130 -9.57 -18.30 -10.33
C ARG A 130 -10.09 -18.33 -8.89
N ASN A 131 -10.25 -19.50 -8.30
CA ASN A 131 -10.70 -19.62 -6.91
C ASN A 131 -9.64 -19.06 -5.95
N LEU A 132 -8.38 -19.39 -6.15
CA LEU A 132 -7.27 -18.85 -5.33
C LEU A 132 -7.19 -17.32 -5.42
N ILE A 133 -7.29 -16.75 -6.63
CA ILE A 133 -7.35 -15.30 -6.84
C ILE A 133 -8.55 -14.69 -6.10
N THR A 134 -9.71 -15.35 -6.16
CA THR A 134 -10.93 -14.86 -5.51
C THR A 134 -10.77 -14.87 -3.99
N MET A 135 -10.22 -15.94 -3.40
CA MET A 135 -9.95 -16.02 -1.97
C MET A 135 -8.91 -14.98 -1.53
N MET A 136 -7.81 -14.84 -2.28
CA MET A 136 -6.79 -13.82 -2.03
C MET A 136 -7.38 -12.40 -2.02
N MET A 137 -8.27 -12.08 -2.97
CA MET A 137 -8.75 -10.69 -3.13
C MET A 137 -9.97 -10.36 -2.28
N ILE A 138 -10.89 -11.31 -2.06
CA ILE A 138 -12.16 -11.04 -1.37
C ILE A 138 -12.04 -11.21 0.14
N ILE A 139 -11.33 -12.25 0.60
CA ILE A 139 -11.18 -12.55 2.02
C ILE A 139 -9.72 -12.48 2.50
N SER A 140 -8.84 -11.92 1.66
CA SER A 140 -7.42 -11.74 1.99
C SER A 140 -6.72 -13.05 2.36
N ASP A 141 -7.10 -14.18 1.74
CA ASP A 141 -6.61 -15.50 2.12
C ASP A 141 -5.08 -15.63 1.95
N ASN A 142 -4.38 -15.88 3.05
CA ASN A 142 -2.92 -15.93 3.09
C ASN A 142 -2.35 -17.16 2.39
N SER A 143 -3.00 -18.31 2.53
CA SER A 143 -2.56 -19.55 1.88
C SER A 143 -2.69 -19.43 0.36
N ALA A 144 -3.84 -18.93 -0.11
CA ALA A 144 -4.03 -18.65 -1.53
C ALA A 144 -3.02 -17.63 -2.07
N THR A 145 -2.67 -16.64 -1.27
CA THR A 145 -1.65 -15.64 -1.62
C THR A 145 -0.28 -16.27 -1.81
N ASP A 146 0.15 -17.11 -0.88
CA ASP A 146 1.48 -17.73 -0.92
C ASP A 146 1.59 -18.75 -2.04
N ILE A 147 0.53 -19.49 -2.32
CA ILE A 147 0.43 -20.37 -3.49
C ILE A 147 0.59 -19.56 -4.78
N LEU A 148 -0.14 -18.44 -4.91
CA LEU A 148 -0.08 -17.58 -6.09
C LEU A 148 1.28 -16.90 -6.24
N LEU A 149 1.84 -16.36 -5.16
CA LEU A 149 3.15 -15.73 -5.14
C LEU A 149 4.27 -16.71 -5.50
N THR A 150 4.21 -17.93 -4.95
CA THR A 150 5.16 -19.00 -5.29
C THR A 150 5.05 -19.39 -6.76
N LYS A 151 3.82 -19.49 -7.29
CA LYS A 151 3.59 -19.83 -8.69
C LYS A 151 4.15 -18.78 -9.65
N VAL A 152 4.01 -17.49 -9.34
CA VAL A 152 4.46 -16.42 -10.23
C VAL A 152 5.89 -15.96 -9.98
N GLY A 153 6.41 -16.15 -8.77
CA GLY A 153 7.71 -15.68 -8.32
C GLY A 153 7.71 -14.21 -7.90
N ALA A 154 8.17 -13.92 -6.68
CA ALA A 154 8.22 -12.57 -6.12
C ALA A 154 9.09 -11.60 -6.95
N GLU A 155 10.22 -12.07 -7.51
CA GLU A 155 11.04 -11.23 -8.37
C GLU A 155 10.33 -10.84 -9.67
N ASN A 156 9.50 -11.73 -10.24
CA ASN A 156 8.71 -11.38 -11.42
C ASN A 156 7.70 -10.27 -11.11
N VAL A 157 7.08 -10.30 -9.92
CA VAL A 157 6.20 -9.21 -9.43
C VAL A 157 6.97 -7.88 -9.40
N ASN A 158 8.17 -7.88 -8.80
CA ASN A 158 8.99 -6.68 -8.70
C ASN A 158 9.49 -6.20 -10.08
N ASP A 159 9.91 -7.11 -10.96
CA ASP A 159 10.33 -6.80 -12.33
C ASP A 159 9.20 -6.19 -13.14
N ARG A 160 7.97 -6.70 -12.98
CA ARG A 160 6.81 -6.13 -13.68
C ARG A 160 6.50 -4.73 -13.21
N LEU A 161 6.51 -4.49 -11.90
CA LEU A 161 6.36 -3.13 -11.34
C LEU A 161 7.44 -2.20 -11.87
N ARG A 162 8.71 -2.65 -11.91
CA ARG A 162 9.83 -1.88 -12.49
C ARG A 162 9.59 -1.56 -13.97
N SER A 163 9.02 -2.49 -14.75
CA SER A 163 8.68 -2.26 -16.16
C SER A 163 7.61 -1.19 -16.37
N TYR A 164 6.73 -1.00 -15.38
CA TYR A 164 5.74 0.09 -15.33
C TYR A 164 6.30 1.40 -14.77
N GLY A 165 7.60 1.43 -14.44
CA GLY A 165 8.26 2.58 -13.84
C GLY A 165 7.86 2.80 -12.37
N ILE A 166 7.44 1.77 -11.66
CA ILE A 166 7.12 1.78 -10.23
C ILE A 166 8.24 1.03 -9.49
N ARG A 167 9.02 1.74 -8.68
CA ARG A 167 10.18 1.17 -7.95
C ARG A 167 9.97 1.16 -6.43
N GLU A 168 8.98 1.92 -5.99
CA GLU A 168 8.67 2.21 -4.59
C GLU A 168 7.71 1.17 -4.00
N ILE A 169 7.32 0.15 -4.77
CA ILE A 169 6.58 -1.03 -4.30
C ILE A 169 7.52 -2.23 -4.36
N THR A 170 7.67 -2.93 -3.24
CA THR A 170 8.43 -4.19 -3.20
C THR A 170 7.59 -5.32 -2.64
N VAL A 171 7.72 -6.52 -3.20
CA VAL A 171 7.17 -7.78 -2.67
C VAL A 171 8.34 -8.73 -2.46
N ASN A 172 8.66 -9.04 -1.21
CA ASN A 172 9.88 -9.73 -0.81
C ASN A 172 9.60 -11.03 -0.05
N ARG A 173 8.45 -11.12 0.64
CA ARG A 173 8.11 -12.22 1.55
C ARG A 173 6.74 -12.79 1.22
N THR A 174 6.55 -14.06 1.57
CA THR A 174 5.23 -14.70 1.68
C THR A 174 4.50 -14.21 2.92
N CYS A 175 3.17 -14.42 2.99
CA CYS A 175 2.39 -14.23 4.21
C CYS A 175 2.94 -15.09 5.36
N GLN A 176 3.33 -16.35 5.10
CA GLN A 176 3.96 -17.21 6.11
C GLN A 176 5.22 -16.56 6.69
N HIS A 177 6.11 -16.04 5.84
CA HIS A 177 7.34 -15.36 6.27
C HIS A 177 7.02 -14.07 7.03
N LEU A 178 6.10 -13.24 6.52
CA LEU A 178 5.63 -12.04 7.21
C LEU A 178 5.11 -12.35 8.63
N ILE A 179 4.31 -13.42 8.78
CA ILE A 179 3.78 -13.83 10.08
C ILE A 179 4.91 -14.34 10.98
N MET A 180 5.82 -15.16 10.45
CA MET A 180 6.97 -15.66 11.21
C MET A 180 7.82 -14.51 11.75
N ASP A 181 8.15 -13.51 10.92
CA ASP A 181 8.86 -12.31 11.37
C ASP A 181 8.06 -11.53 12.43
N PHE A 182 6.73 -11.42 12.26
CA PHE A 182 5.86 -10.73 13.21
C PHE A 182 5.84 -11.40 14.58
N VAL A 183 5.87 -12.74 14.61
CA VAL A 183 5.83 -13.52 15.85
C VAL A 183 7.20 -13.92 16.38
N GLY A 184 8.30 -13.53 15.73
CA GLY A 184 9.67 -13.84 16.19
C GLY A 184 10.15 -15.25 15.87
N MET A 185 9.56 -15.89 14.86
CA MET A 185 9.95 -17.21 14.38
C MET A 185 10.93 -17.11 13.21
N ASP A 186 11.95 -17.97 13.18
CA ASP A 186 12.91 -18.04 12.08
C ASP A 186 12.29 -18.72 10.85
N TYR A 187 12.02 -17.95 9.80
CA TYR A 187 11.46 -18.46 8.55
C TYR A 187 12.37 -19.47 7.84
N GLU A 188 13.68 -19.26 7.81
CA GLU A 188 14.57 -20.18 7.08
C GLU A 188 14.66 -21.55 7.76
N LYS A 189 14.56 -21.57 9.09
CA LYS A 189 14.50 -22.79 9.89
C LYS A 189 13.16 -23.54 9.71
N TYR A 190 12.06 -22.81 9.55
CA TYR A 190 10.70 -23.35 9.65
C TYR A 190 9.85 -23.27 8.38
N LYS A 191 10.38 -22.77 7.26
CA LYS A 191 9.67 -22.76 5.99
C LYS A 191 9.31 -24.18 5.54
N GLY A 192 8.11 -24.35 5.00
CA GLY A 192 7.64 -25.63 4.48
C GLY A 192 7.05 -26.59 5.52
N ILE A 193 6.98 -26.22 6.80
CA ILE A 193 6.19 -26.98 7.77
C ILE A 193 4.68 -26.74 7.55
N SER A 194 3.89 -27.74 7.92
CA SER A 194 2.43 -27.64 7.96
C SER A 194 1.93 -26.71 9.06
N LEU A 195 0.66 -26.32 8.96
CA LEU A 195 0.00 -25.48 9.96
C LEU A 195 -0.05 -26.12 11.37
N ASP A 196 -0.23 -27.44 11.43
CA ASP A 196 -0.24 -28.22 12.67
C ASP A 196 1.14 -28.18 13.34
N GLU A 197 2.19 -28.47 12.57
CA GLU A 197 3.59 -28.41 13.03
C GLU A 197 3.97 -27.00 13.47
N PHE A 198 3.54 -25.96 12.73
CA PHE A 198 3.79 -24.57 13.12
C PHE A 198 3.23 -24.27 14.52
N SER A 199 2.02 -24.72 14.82
CA SER A 199 1.37 -24.47 16.11
C SER A 199 2.13 -25.11 17.28
N GLU A 200 2.69 -26.30 17.06
CA GLU A 200 3.50 -27.00 18.06
C GLU A 200 4.84 -26.31 18.29
N VAL A 201 5.55 -26.01 17.20
CA VAL A 201 6.86 -25.35 17.25
C VAL A 201 6.75 -23.94 17.85
N TYR A 202 5.74 -23.17 17.45
CA TYR A 202 5.49 -21.84 18.00
C TYR A 202 5.33 -21.87 19.53
N ARG A 203 4.57 -22.83 20.06
CA ARG A 203 4.40 -22.99 21.51
C ARG A 203 5.71 -23.39 22.20
N ALA A 204 6.50 -24.26 21.58
CA ALA A 204 7.77 -24.72 22.12
C ALA A 204 8.81 -23.61 22.16
N GLU A 205 8.98 -22.87 21.07
CA GLU A 205 9.94 -21.75 20.94
C GLU A 205 9.55 -20.60 21.88
N ARG A 206 8.27 -20.19 21.89
CA ARG A 206 7.80 -19.11 22.78
C ARG A 206 7.94 -19.45 24.27
N LYS A 207 7.86 -20.73 24.63
CA LYS A 207 8.07 -21.17 26.02
C LYS A 207 9.55 -21.06 26.42
N GLN A 208 10.46 -21.22 25.47
CA GLN A 208 11.90 -21.12 25.71
C GLN A 208 12.34 -19.67 25.87
N ASP A 209 11.81 -18.77 25.05
CA ASP A 209 12.17 -17.34 25.07
C ASP A 209 10.94 -16.43 24.84
N PRO A 210 10.11 -16.19 25.87
CA PRO A 210 8.91 -15.37 25.72
C PRO A 210 9.21 -13.89 25.45
N GLU A 211 10.37 -13.39 25.90
CA GLU A 211 10.77 -11.99 25.70
C GLU A 211 11.10 -11.71 24.24
N ALA A 212 11.82 -12.63 23.56
CA ALA A 212 12.12 -12.49 22.14
C ALA A 212 10.85 -12.36 21.26
N PHE A 213 9.78 -13.09 21.61
CA PHE A 213 8.51 -13.03 20.89
C PHE A 213 7.77 -11.69 21.11
N GLU A 214 7.82 -11.13 22.32
CA GLU A 214 7.23 -9.81 22.58
C GLU A 214 8.00 -8.70 21.85
N ASP A 215 9.34 -8.82 21.83
CA ASP A 215 10.23 -7.90 21.14
C ASP A 215 10.07 -7.93 19.62
N ALA A 216 9.85 -9.12 19.04
CA ALA A 216 9.69 -9.28 17.61
C ALA A 216 8.52 -8.47 17.06
N SER A 217 7.36 -8.54 17.72
CA SER A 217 6.17 -7.79 17.31
C SER A 217 6.40 -6.27 17.32
N LYS A 218 7.15 -5.76 18.32
CA LYS A 218 7.53 -4.34 18.41
C LYS A 218 8.46 -3.94 17.26
N LYS A 219 9.46 -4.78 16.97
CA LYS A 219 10.47 -4.54 15.91
C LYS A 219 9.92 -4.74 14.51
N PHE A 220 8.83 -5.50 14.35
CA PHE A 220 8.25 -5.82 13.04
C PHE A 220 7.92 -4.57 12.22
N SER A 221 7.41 -3.51 12.88
CA SER A 221 7.10 -2.23 12.23
C SER A 221 8.32 -1.51 11.63
N GLN A 222 9.54 -1.89 12.04
CA GLN A 222 10.80 -1.32 11.59
C GLN A 222 11.40 -2.09 10.40
N ILE A 223 10.80 -3.23 10.00
CA ILE A 223 11.30 -4.04 8.90
C ILE A 223 11.01 -3.34 7.56
N THR A 224 12.07 -3.08 6.80
CA THR A 224 12.03 -2.39 5.50
C THR A 224 11.79 -3.33 4.32
N LYS A 225 10.83 -4.24 4.45
CA LYS A 225 10.43 -5.20 3.41
C LYS A 225 8.92 -5.11 3.16
N ASP A 226 8.50 -5.46 1.94
CA ASP A 226 7.08 -5.48 1.52
C ASP A 226 6.40 -4.11 1.68
N GLN A 227 7.08 -3.07 1.19
CA GLN A 227 6.66 -1.68 1.40
C GLN A 227 6.11 -1.06 0.12
N SER A 228 5.29 -0.04 0.31
CA SER A 228 4.82 0.86 -0.74
C SER A 228 4.79 2.28 -0.21
N THR A 229 5.09 3.26 -1.07
CA THR A 229 4.63 4.63 -0.83
C THR A 229 3.15 4.76 -1.20
N PRO A 230 2.38 5.66 -0.55
CA PRO A 230 1.00 5.92 -0.93
C PRO A 230 0.87 6.33 -2.40
N ARG A 231 1.79 7.18 -2.89
CA ARG A 231 1.80 7.63 -4.28
C ARG A 231 1.98 6.47 -5.26
N ALA A 232 2.90 5.54 -4.97
CA ALA A 232 3.17 4.43 -5.86
C ALA A 232 1.99 3.46 -5.97
N MET A 233 1.35 3.13 -4.84
CA MET A 233 0.13 2.31 -4.86
C MET A 233 -1.00 3.02 -5.63
N ASN A 234 -1.19 4.32 -5.41
CA ASN A 234 -2.20 5.10 -6.12
C ASN A 234 -1.95 5.12 -7.64
N ARG A 235 -0.69 5.22 -8.06
CA ARG A 235 -0.28 5.10 -9.47
C ARG A 235 -0.58 3.71 -10.03
N LEU A 236 -0.28 2.63 -9.31
CA LEU A 236 -0.60 1.27 -9.74
C LEU A 236 -2.11 1.09 -9.95
N LEU A 237 -2.93 1.58 -9.00
CA LEU A 237 -4.39 1.53 -9.10
C LEU A 237 -4.93 2.34 -10.29
N GLU A 238 -4.35 3.51 -10.56
CA GLU A 238 -4.69 4.31 -11.74
C GLU A 238 -4.38 3.56 -13.05
N MET A 239 -3.21 2.92 -13.14
CA MET A 239 -2.84 2.12 -14.32
C MET A 239 -3.80 0.95 -14.54
N ILE A 240 -4.19 0.25 -13.46
CA ILE A 240 -5.19 -0.83 -13.51
C ILE A 240 -6.52 -0.30 -14.05
N TYR A 241 -6.97 0.87 -13.58
CA TYR A 241 -8.22 1.48 -14.05
C TYR A 241 -8.16 1.84 -15.55
N LYS A 242 -7.06 2.44 -15.99
CA LYS A 242 -6.85 2.85 -17.39
C LYS A 242 -6.56 1.69 -18.33
N LYS A 243 -6.15 0.53 -17.80
CA LYS A 243 -5.69 -0.66 -18.53
C LYS A 243 -4.39 -0.40 -19.30
N ASP A 244 -3.52 0.42 -18.72
CA ASP A 244 -2.21 0.79 -19.23
C ASP A 244 -1.12 -0.25 -18.87
#